data_AF-A0A9D4LFM5-F1
#
_entry.id   AF-A0A9D4LFM5-F1
#
_cell.length_a   1.000
_cell.length_b   1.000
_cell.length_c   1.000
_cell.angle_alpha   90.00
_cell.angle_beta   90.00
_cell.angle_gamma   90.00
#
_symmetry.space_group_name_H-M   'P 1'
#
loop_
_entity.id
_entity.type
_entity.pdbx_description
1 polymer ?
#
loop_
_entity_poly.entity_id
_entity_poly.type
_entity_poly.pdbx_seq_one_letter_code
_entity_poly.pdbx_strand_id
1 'polypeptide(L)'
;MSESASNLASRRKPFNSKPKLKVWNPEIRDNVMNMKSAYKAWKRAGRPRGESSLLTEKNLAKRALRSSVRQAIAKKDYELKQKIIESRKYDSRTFHKLVNSQRNKQGRFITDLYVGNQRYQEDKILCGFHDHFKALGQQAANDLFDNVYDEIVNIEYELTVNMNRNQYAQPVTKIELEKQLKV
;
A
#
# COMPACT_ATOMS: atom_id res chain seq x y z
N MET A 1 24.76 57.11 -22.96
CA MET A 1 25.51 56.68 -21.76
C MET A 1 24.50 56.68 -20.62
N SER A 2 23.82 55.55 -20.36
CA SER A 2 24.12 54.63 -19.23
C SER A 2 23.95 55.36 -17.87
N GLU A 3 23.15 54.93 -16.90
CA GLU A 3 22.68 53.59 -16.56
C GLU A 3 21.45 53.69 -15.66
N SER A 4 20.43 52.88 -15.96
CA SER A 4 19.21 52.72 -15.19
C SER A 4 19.51 52.04 -13.85
N ALA A 5 19.28 52.73 -12.74
CA ALA A 5 19.37 52.17 -11.40
C ALA A 5 18.41 50.98 -11.27
N SER A 6 19.01 49.81 -11.09
CA SER A 6 18.36 48.52 -11.12
C SER A 6 17.52 48.34 -9.86
N ASN A 7 16.20 48.44 -10.01
CA ASN A 7 15.23 47.98 -9.01
C ASN A 7 15.30 46.45 -8.88
N LEU A 8 16.33 45.94 -8.19
CA LEU A 8 16.41 44.54 -7.80
C LEU A 8 15.52 44.31 -6.56
N ALA A 9 14.22 44.56 -6.72
CA ALA A 9 13.22 44.12 -5.77
C ALA A 9 13.30 42.60 -5.69
N SER A 10 13.86 42.09 -4.59
CA SER A 10 13.83 40.68 -4.22
C SER A 10 12.37 40.21 -4.20
N ARG A 11 11.90 39.67 -5.33
CA ARG A 11 10.65 38.92 -5.40
C ARG A 11 10.84 37.65 -4.60
N ARG A 12 10.72 37.74 -3.27
CA ARG A 12 10.53 36.57 -2.41
C ARG A 12 9.27 35.87 -2.90
N LYS A 13 9.45 34.77 -3.63
CA LYS A 13 8.34 33.88 -4.03
C LYS A 13 7.55 33.57 -2.75
N PRO A 14 6.22 33.76 -2.72
CA PRO A 14 5.42 33.34 -1.58
C PRO A 14 5.71 31.86 -1.34
N PHE A 15 6.00 31.51 -0.09
CA PHE A 15 6.31 30.17 0.33
C PHE A 15 5.16 29.26 -0.09
N ASN A 16 5.38 28.49 -1.16
CA ASN A 16 4.34 27.68 -1.78
C ASN A 16 3.77 26.74 -0.72
N SER A 17 2.45 26.80 -0.55
CA SER A 17 1.68 26.09 0.46
C SER A 17 2.14 24.64 0.59
N LYS A 18 2.32 24.18 1.84
CA LYS A 18 2.49 22.75 2.18
C LYS A 18 1.56 21.91 1.28
N PRO A 19 2.00 20.77 0.73
CA PRO A 19 1.13 19.93 -0.08
C PRO A 19 -0.17 19.70 0.69
N LYS A 20 -1.29 20.20 0.15
CA LYS A 20 -2.61 20.04 0.79
C LYS A 20 -2.86 18.55 0.91
N LEU A 21 -2.85 18.03 2.13
CA LEU A 21 -3.15 16.62 2.37
C LEU A 21 -4.57 16.35 1.86
N LYS A 22 -4.75 15.28 1.07
CA LYS A 22 -6.05 14.91 0.51
C LYS A 22 -7.05 14.44 1.57
N VAL A 23 -6.54 14.09 2.75
CA VAL A 23 -7.26 13.55 3.90
C VAL A 23 -6.68 14.15 5.17
N TRP A 24 -7.55 14.38 6.16
CA TRP A 24 -7.19 14.95 7.45
C TRP A 24 -7.99 14.26 8.54
N ASN A 25 -7.30 13.74 9.56
CA ASN A 25 -7.87 13.12 10.74
C ASN A 25 -6.91 13.36 11.94
N PRO A 26 -7.32 13.06 13.19
CA PRO A 26 -6.47 13.27 14.37
C PRO A 26 -5.11 12.55 14.28
N GLU A 27 -5.10 11.30 13.81
CA GLU A 27 -3.87 10.51 13.66
C GLU A 27 -2.86 11.15 12.68
N ILE A 28 -3.34 11.66 11.54
CA ILE A 28 -2.52 12.40 10.57
C ILE A 28 -2.01 13.68 11.21
N ARG A 29 -2.82 14.39 12.00
CA ARG A 29 -2.38 15.59 12.72
C ARG A 29 -1.20 15.25 13.65
N ASP A 30 -1.31 14.18 14.42
CA ASP A 30 -0.26 13.76 15.36
C ASP A 30 1.01 13.34 14.61
N ASN A 31 0.87 12.56 13.55
CA ASN A 31 1.99 12.17 12.68
C ASN A 31 2.66 13.38 11.99
N VAL A 32 1.90 14.41 11.63
CA VAL A 32 2.45 15.69 11.12
C VAL A 32 3.25 16.40 12.19
N MET A 33 2.78 16.44 13.44
CA MET A 33 3.51 17.07 14.53
C MET A 33 4.78 16.31 14.87
N ASN A 34 4.72 14.98 14.93
CA ASN A 34 5.87 14.10 15.16
C ASN A 34 6.93 14.26 14.05
N MET A 35 6.52 14.25 12.78
CA MET A 35 7.43 14.49 11.65
C MET A 35 8.11 15.87 11.74
N LYS A 36 7.38 16.92 12.14
CA LYS A 36 7.96 18.25 12.34
C LYS A 36 8.92 18.28 13.52
N SER A 37 8.59 17.60 14.62
CA SER A 37 9.44 17.52 15.81
C SER A 37 10.77 16.84 15.49
N ALA A 38 10.72 15.64 14.91
CA ALA A 38 11.90 14.88 14.49
C ALA A 38 12.75 15.66 13.46
N TYR A 39 12.11 16.37 12.52
CA TYR A 39 12.82 17.26 11.60
C TYR A 39 13.53 18.41 12.32
N LYS A 40 12.88 19.05 13.31
CA LYS A 40 13.49 20.11 14.12
C LYS A 40 14.68 19.59 14.92
N ALA A 41 14.57 18.41 15.54
CA ALA A 41 15.66 17.78 16.28
C ALA A 41 16.87 17.49 15.37
N TRP A 42 16.65 16.82 14.24
CA TRP A 42 17.68 16.58 13.23
C TRP A 42 18.33 17.86 12.70
N LYS A 43 17.53 18.92 12.47
CA LYS A 43 18.05 20.23 12.03
C LYS A 43 18.90 20.91 13.09
N ARG A 44 18.51 20.85 14.37
CA ARG A 44 19.25 21.46 15.50
C ARG A 44 20.59 20.76 15.72
N ALA A 45 20.65 19.45 15.55
CA ALA A 45 21.89 18.67 15.68
C ALA A 45 22.89 18.84 14.51
N GLY A 46 22.76 19.89 13.68
CA GLY A 46 23.68 20.13 12.57
C GLY A 46 23.43 19.26 11.34
N ARG A 47 22.27 18.60 11.24
CA ARG A 47 21.89 17.72 10.10
C ARG A 47 22.90 16.59 9.89
N PRO A 48 23.12 15.73 10.90
CA PRO A 48 24.07 14.62 10.78
C PRO A 48 23.73 13.77 9.55
N ARG A 49 24.77 13.41 8.80
CA ARG A 49 24.72 12.50 7.65
C ARG A 49 25.31 11.14 8.09
N GLY A 50 24.76 10.03 7.59
CA GLY A 50 25.14 8.66 8.00
C GLY A 50 24.14 8.00 8.94
N GLU A 51 24.50 6.87 9.55
CA GLU A 51 23.70 6.19 10.57
C GLU A 51 23.66 7.01 11.87
N SER A 52 22.75 7.99 11.91
CA SER A 52 22.42 8.78 13.09
C SER A 52 21.01 8.47 13.53
N SER A 53 20.81 8.27 14.83
CA SER A 53 19.48 8.07 15.45
C SER A 53 18.48 9.17 15.07
N LEU A 54 18.93 10.42 14.95
CA LEU A 54 18.09 11.55 14.57
C LEU A 54 17.67 11.49 13.09
N LEU A 55 18.53 10.97 12.22
CA LEU A 55 18.20 10.78 10.81
C LEU A 55 17.23 9.62 10.62
N THR A 56 17.43 8.51 11.35
CA THR A 56 16.53 7.36 11.32
C THR A 56 15.16 7.73 11.86
N GLU A 57 15.08 8.42 13.01
CA GLU A 57 13.84 8.92 13.60
C GLU A 57 13.07 9.85 12.64
N LYS A 58 13.76 10.81 12.02
CA LYS A 58 13.17 11.70 11.00
C LYS A 58 12.56 10.89 9.84
N ASN A 59 13.26 9.87 9.37
CA ASN A 59 12.81 9.04 8.26
C ASN A 59 11.63 8.15 8.67
N LEU A 60 11.64 7.59 9.87
CA LEU A 60 10.54 6.81 10.43
C LEU A 60 9.28 7.67 10.59
N ALA A 61 9.40 8.86 11.18
CA ALA A 61 8.25 9.78 11.33
C ALA A 61 7.66 10.20 9.97
N LYS A 62 8.51 10.37 8.94
CA LYS A 62 8.06 10.63 7.57
C LYS A 62 7.36 9.41 6.94
N ARG A 63 7.84 8.20 7.19
CA ARG A 63 7.20 6.95 6.72
C ARG A 63 5.85 6.75 7.41
N ALA A 64 5.77 6.94 8.73
CA ALA A 64 4.54 6.84 9.50
C ALA A 64 3.45 7.78 8.95
N LEU A 65 3.78 9.06 8.72
CA LEU A 65 2.84 10.01 8.11
C LEU A 65 2.38 9.57 6.71
N ARG A 66 3.27 9.03 5.88
CA ARG A 66 2.87 8.52 4.56
C ARG A 66 1.95 7.32 4.66
N SER A 67 2.21 6.43 5.62
CA SER A 67 1.39 5.25 5.89
C SER A 67 -0.02 5.68 6.31
N SER A 68 -0.14 6.54 7.33
CA SER A 68 -1.45 6.96 7.84
C SER A 68 -2.28 7.71 6.79
N VAL A 69 -1.62 8.55 5.97
CA VAL A 69 -2.30 9.22 4.84
C VAL A 69 -2.80 8.20 3.80
N ARG A 70 -2.00 7.18 3.46
CA ARG A 70 -2.41 6.13 2.52
C ARG A 70 -3.58 5.32 3.06
N GLN A 71 -3.52 4.92 4.32
CA GLN A 71 -4.59 4.17 4.99
C GLN A 71 -5.89 4.99 5.04
N ALA A 72 -5.82 6.28 5.40
CA ALA A 72 -6.98 7.15 5.43
C ALA A 72 -7.60 7.38 4.03
N ILE A 73 -6.78 7.47 2.97
CA ILE A 73 -7.28 7.52 1.60
C ILE A 73 -7.98 6.20 1.25
N ALA A 74 -7.32 5.06 1.49
CA ALA A 74 -7.90 3.74 1.21
C ALA A 74 -9.22 3.51 1.94
N LYS A 75 -9.30 3.93 3.21
CA LYS A 75 -10.55 3.87 4.00
C LYS A 75 -11.65 4.72 3.38
N LYS A 76 -11.35 5.96 3.00
CA LYS A 76 -12.32 6.85 2.34
C LYS A 76 -12.81 6.27 1.00
N ASP A 77 -11.91 5.67 0.23
CA ASP A 77 -12.26 5.03 -1.04
C ASP A 77 -13.12 3.77 -0.82
N TYR A 78 -12.84 3.00 0.24
CA TYR A 78 -13.66 1.85 0.63
C TYR A 78 -15.06 2.26 1.08
N GLU A 79 -15.18 3.26 1.97
CA GLU A 79 -16.46 3.81 2.43
C GLU A 79 -17.30 4.33 1.24
N LEU A 80 -16.65 4.95 0.26
CA LEU A 80 -17.33 5.41 -0.95
C LEU A 80 -17.86 4.24 -1.79
N LYS A 81 -17.07 3.17 -1.95
CA LYS A 81 -17.53 1.96 -2.64
C LYS A 81 -18.73 1.33 -1.93
N GLN A 82 -18.71 1.26 -0.59
CA GLN A 82 -19.84 0.76 0.18
C GLN A 82 -21.10 1.61 -0.03
N LYS A 83 -20.97 2.95 -0.01
CA LYS A 83 -22.09 3.85 -0.31
C LYS A 83 -22.66 3.65 -1.72
N ILE A 84 -21.82 3.35 -2.71
CA ILE A 84 -22.29 3.02 -4.07
C ILE A 84 -23.08 1.70 -4.07
N ILE A 85 -22.60 0.68 -3.35
CA ILE A 85 -23.29 -0.63 -3.24
C ILE A 85 -24.64 -0.47 -2.53
N GLU A 86 -24.70 0.30 -1.45
CA GLU A 86 -25.93 0.55 -0.70
C GLU A 86 -26.94 1.39 -1.51
N SER A 87 -26.49 2.49 -2.11
CA SER A 87 -27.37 3.37 -2.91
C SER A 87 -27.92 2.68 -4.15
N ARG A 88 -27.21 1.68 -4.71
CA ARG A 88 -27.75 0.84 -5.80
C ARG A 88 -29.10 0.20 -5.45
N LYS A 89 -29.33 -0.14 -4.18
CA LYS A 89 -30.55 -0.83 -3.74
C LYS A 89 -31.72 0.12 -3.44
N TYR A 90 -31.43 1.33 -2.96
CA TYR A 90 -32.46 2.19 -2.35
C TYR A 90 -32.56 3.61 -2.95
N ASP A 91 -31.55 4.10 -3.68
CA ASP A 91 -31.52 5.46 -4.23
C ASP A 91 -30.74 5.55 -5.55
N SER A 92 -31.46 5.41 -6.67
CA SER A 92 -30.89 5.44 -8.02
C SER A 92 -30.22 6.78 -8.36
N ARG A 93 -30.75 7.90 -7.87
CA ARG A 93 -30.22 9.24 -8.16
C ARG A 93 -28.88 9.43 -7.47
N THR A 94 -28.77 9.06 -6.20
CA THR A 94 -27.51 9.12 -5.46
C THR A 94 -26.50 8.13 -6.02
N PHE A 95 -26.92 6.94 -6.42
CA PHE A 95 -26.06 5.96 -7.09
C PHE A 95 -25.41 6.55 -8.36
N HIS A 96 -26.21 7.05 -9.32
CA HIS A 96 -25.68 7.61 -10.56
C HIS A 96 -24.78 8.84 -10.32
N LYS A 97 -25.12 9.69 -9.34
CA LYS A 97 -24.26 10.81 -8.93
C LYS A 97 -22.90 10.34 -8.42
N LEU A 98 -22.87 9.32 -7.56
CA LEU A 98 -21.62 8.76 -7.01
C LEU A 98 -20.78 8.09 -8.10
N VAL A 99 -21.39 7.31 -9.00
CA VAL A 99 -20.72 6.67 -10.13
C VAL A 99 -20.10 7.71 -11.08
N ASN A 100 -20.86 8.74 -11.46
CA ASN A 100 -20.36 9.79 -12.35
C ASN A 100 -19.22 10.60 -11.73
N SER A 101 -19.24 10.80 -10.41
CA SER A 101 -18.13 11.45 -9.69
C SER A 101 -16.81 10.68 -9.72
N GLN A 102 -16.87 9.35 -9.95
CA GLN A 102 -15.70 8.49 -10.15
C GLN A 102 -15.22 8.53 -11.59
N ARG A 103 -16.13 8.47 -12.56
CA ARG A 103 -15.81 8.50 -14.00
C ARG A 103 -15.05 9.78 -14.39
N ASN A 104 -15.49 10.95 -13.89
CA ASN A 104 -14.86 12.23 -14.23
C ASN A 104 -13.41 12.39 -13.71
N LYS A 105 -12.92 11.47 -12.87
CA LYS A 105 -11.52 11.46 -12.39
C LYS A 105 -10.63 10.49 -13.17
N GLN A 106 -11.20 9.60 -13.96
CA GLN A 106 -10.50 8.67 -14.83
C GLN A 106 -10.24 9.34 -16.19
N GLY A 107 -9.55 10.49 -16.18
CA GLY A 107 -9.17 11.23 -17.41
C GLY A 107 -8.04 10.57 -18.21
N ARG A 108 -7.78 9.28 -17.99
CA ARG A 108 -6.79 8.51 -18.74
C ARG A 108 -7.43 7.21 -19.15
N PHE A 109 -8.05 7.23 -20.32
CA PHE A 109 -8.33 5.99 -21.03
C PHE A 109 -6.99 5.34 -21.33
N ILE A 110 -6.86 4.07 -20.95
CA ILE A 110 -5.74 3.26 -21.44
C ILE A 110 -5.99 3.15 -22.94
N THR A 111 -5.04 3.61 -23.75
CA THR A 111 -5.10 3.52 -25.22
C THR A 111 -4.40 2.27 -25.74
N ASP A 112 -3.44 1.77 -24.96
CA ASP A 112 -2.65 0.59 -25.25
C ASP A 112 -2.44 -0.23 -23.97
N LEU A 113 -2.69 -1.53 -24.04
CA LEU A 113 -2.44 -2.52 -22.99
C LEU A 113 -1.53 -3.62 -23.54
N TYR A 114 -0.44 -3.92 -22.83
CA TYR A 114 0.43 -5.05 -23.15
C TYR A 114 0.19 -6.18 -22.14
N VAL A 115 -0.15 -7.37 -22.63
CA VAL A 115 -0.33 -8.59 -21.84
C VAL A 115 0.60 -9.66 -22.43
N GLY A 116 1.67 -9.99 -21.70
CA GLY A 116 2.74 -10.84 -22.24
C GLY A 116 3.34 -10.23 -23.52
N ASN A 117 3.29 -10.99 -24.62
CA ASN A 117 3.77 -10.55 -25.95
C ASN A 117 2.67 -9.93 -26.83
N GLN A 118 1.43 -9.80 -26.34
CA GLN A 118 0.32 -9.27 -27.12
C GLN A 118 -0.03 -7.84 -26.70
N ARG A 119 -0.24 -6.98 -27.70
CA ARG A 119 -0.70 -5.59 -27.54
C ARG A 119 -2.17 -5.49 -27.90
N TYR A 120 -2.95 -4.91 -27.01
CA TYR A 120 -4.37 -4.64 -27.17
C TYR A 120 -4.58 -3.11 -27.20
N GLN A 121 -5.36 -2.63 -28.16
CA GLN A 121 -5.62 -1.20 -28.38
C GLN A 121 -7.11 -0.90 -28.28
N GLU A 122 -7.42 0.32 -27.82
CA GLU A 122 -8.77 0.90 -27.82
C GLU A 122 -9.85 -0.09 -27.34
N ASP A 123 -10.74 -0.51 -28.23
CA ASP A 123 -11.89 -1.38 -27.94
C ASP A 123 -11.49 -2.80 -27.52
N LYS A 124 -10.26 -3.24 -27.82
CA LYS A 124 -9.75 -4.58 -27.49
C LYS A 124 -9.07 -4.64 -26.12
N ILE A 125 -8.93 -3.52 -25.42
CA ILE A 125 -8.26 -3.47 -24.10
C ILE A 125 -9.03 -4.28 -23.06
N LEU A 126 -10.37 -4.27 -23.13
CA LEU A 126 -11.21 -5.08 -22.23
C LEU A 126 -10.99 -6.57 -22.46
N CYS A 127 -10.82 -7.01 -23.71
CA CYS A 127 -10.46 -8.39 -24.03
C CYS A 127 -9.08 -8.75 -23.46
N GLY A 128 -8.09 -7.86 -23.62
CA GLY A 128 -6.75 -8.07 -23.04
C GLY A 128 -6.77 -8.20 -21.51
N PHE A 129 -7.53 -7.36 -20.82
CA PHE A 129 -7.73 -7.52 -19.37
C PHE A 129 -8.41 -8.84 -19.02
N HIS A 130 -9.47 -9.20 -19.74
CA HIS A 130 -10.18 -10.45 -19.53
C HIS A 130 -9.23 -11.66 -19.68
N ASP A 131 -8.44 -11.70 -20.75
CA ASP A 131 -7.50 -12.79 -21.02
C ASP A 131 -6.40 -12.85 -19.98
N HIS A 132 -5.84 -11.70 -19.56
CA HIS A 132 -4.85 -11.62 -18.50
C HIS A 132 -5.36 -12.17 -17.17
N PHE A 133 -6.53 -11.72 -16.73
CA PHE A 133 -7.09 -12.16 -15.45
C PHE A 133 -7.60 -13.60 -15.50
N LYS A 134 -8.08 -14.07 -16.66
CA LYS A 134 -8.42 -15.47 -16.88
C LYS A 134 -7.18 -16.36 -16.75
N ALA A 135 -6.04 -15.95 -17.31
CA ALA A 135 -4.78 -16.68 -17.17
C ALA A 135 -4.27 -16.72 -15.72
N LEU A 136 -4.44 -15.63 -14.96
CA LEU A 136 -4.12 -15.61 -13.53
C LEU A 136 -5.06 -16.47 -12.68
N GLY A 137 -6.32 -16.62 -13.12
CA GLY A 137 -7.33 -17.42 -12.45
C GLY A 137 -7.30 -18.91 -12.81
N GLN A 138 -6.55 -19.31 -13.83
CA GLN A 138 -6.22 -20.70 -14.06
C GLN A 138 -5.22 -21.09 -12.97
N GLN A 139 -5.70 -21.84 -11.97
CA GLN A 139 -4.80 -22.62 -11.12
C GLN A 139 -3.89 -23.39 -12.07
N ALA A 140 -2.60 -23.10 -12.06
CA ALA A 140 -1.65 -24.07 -12.54
C ALA A 140 -1.97 -25.33 -11.72
N ALA A 141 -2.52 -26.35 -12.37
CA ALA A 141 -2.69 -27.67 -11.79
C ALA A 141 -1.28 -28.20 -11.52
N ASN A 142 -0.69 -27.70 -10.45
CA ASN A 142 0.56 -28.17 -9.91
C ASN A 142 0.13 -29.22 -8.91
N ASP A 143 -0.11 -30.43 -9.40
CA ASP A 143 -0.36 -31.63 -8.57
C ASP A 143 0.75 -31.79 -7.50
N LEU A 144 1.94 -31.24 -7.77
CA LEU A 144 3.06 -31.15 -6.84
C LEU A 144 2.81 -30.28 -5.58
N PHE A 145 1.98 -29.23 -5.66
CA PHE A 145 1.72 -28.36 -4.50
C PHE A 145 0.80 -29.05 -3.49
N ASP A 146 -0.22 -29.76 -3.97
CA ASP A 146 -1.18 -30.47 -3.14
C ASP A 146 -0.53 -31.70 -2.48
N ASN A 147 0.32 -32.44 -3.21
CA ASN A 147 1.03 -33.60 -2.65
C ASN A 147 1.96 -33.25 -1.48
N VAL A 148 2.71 -32.14 -1.56
CA VAL A 148 3.59 -31.69 -0.46
C VAL A 148 2.77 -31.25 0.76
N TYR A 149 1.61 -30.64 0.52
CA TYR A 149 0.73 -30.21 1.59
C TYR A 149 0.07 -31.42 2.29
N ASP A 150 -0.36 -32.42 1.53
CA ASP A 150 -0.91 -33.68 2.06
C ASP A 150 0.13 -34.45 2.88
N GLU A 151 1.40 -34.48 2.46
CA GLU A 151 2.49 -35.05 3.25
C GLU A 151 2.69 -34.32 4.58
N ILE A 152 2.69 -32.98 4.57
CA ILE A 152 2.82 -32.17 5.80
C ILE A 152 1.65 -32.42 6.75
N VAL A 153 0.42 -32.45 6.23
CA VAL A 153 -0.79 -32.71 7.03
C VAL A 153 -0.75 -34.11 7.66
N ASN A 154 -0.29 -35.12 6.93
CA ASN A 154 -0.15 -36.47 7.46
C ASN A 154 0.91 -36.54 8.57
N ILE A 155 2.04 -35.86 8.41
CA ILE A 155 3.09 -35.78 9.45
C ILE A 155 2.58 -35.05 10.70
N GLU A 156 1.88 -33.92 10.54
CA GLU A 156 1.28 -33.20 11.68
C GLU A 156 0.22 -34.03 12.40
N TYR A 157 -0.59 -34.79 11.66
CA TYR A 157 -1.56 -35.70 12.23
C TYR A 157 -0.89 -36.80 13.06
N GLU A 158 0.14 -37.46 12.53
CA GLU A 158 0.89 -38.49 13.25
C GLU A 158 1.59 -37.94 14.51
N LEU A 159 2.20 -36.75 14.42
CA LEU A 159 2.78 -36.06 15.56
C LEU A 159 1.74 -35.75 16.64
N THR A 160 0.55 -35.30 16.24
CA THR A 160 -0.54 -34.98 17.15
C THR A 160 -1.10 -36.24 17.83
N VAL A 161 -1.23 -37.34 17.09
CA VAL A 161 -1.64 -38.64 17.64
C VAL A 161 -0.58 -39.17 18.61
N ASN A 162 0.70 -39.06 18.27
CA ASN A 162 1.80 -39.49 19.14
C ASN A 162 1.93 -38.63 20.40
N MET A 163 1.73 -37.31 20.31
CA MET A 163 1.69 -36.40 21.47
C MET A 163 0.48 -36.64 22.38
N ASN A 164 -0.68 -37.03 21.82
CA ASN A 164 -1.84 -37.37 22.64
C ASN A 164 -1.72 -38.76 23.28
N ARG A 165 -1.05 -39.72 22.63
CA ARG A 165 -0.79 -41.07 23.18
C ARG A 165 0.29 -41.04 24.27
N ASN A 166 1.33 -40.24 24.09
CA ASN A 166 2.40 -40.05 25.06
C ASN A 166 2.14 -38.73 25.80
N GLN A 167 1.39 -38.77 26.91
CA GLN A 167 0.92 -37.63 27.71
C GLN A 167 2.00 -36.66 28.28
N TYR A 168 3.19 -36.56 27.68
CA TYR A 168 4.21 -35.57 27.98
C TYR A 168 4.99 -35.21 26.71
N ALA A 169 4.67 -34.07 26.10
CA ALA A 169 5.62 -33.34 25.28
C ALA A 169 5.32 -31.84 25.37
N GLN A 170 6.29 -31.08 25.87
CA GLN A 170 6.26 -29.61 25.78
C GLN A 170 6.20 -29.20 24.31
N PRO A 171 5.45 -28.14 23.94
CA PRO A 171 5.36 -27.71 22.56
C PRO A 171 6.74 -27.30 22.05
N VAL A 172 7.27 -28.08 21.10
CA VAL A 172 8.54 -27.78 20.43
C VAL A 172 8.30 -26.60 19.50
N THR A 173 9.11 -25.55 19.65
CA THR A 173 8.96 -24.33 18.86
C THR A 173 9.48 -24.55 17.44
N LYS A 174 8.94 -23.81 16.46
CA LYS A 174 9.35 -23.90 15.04
C LYS A 174 10.88 -23.83 14.83
N ILE A 175 11.59 -23.12 15.70
CA ILE A 175 13.04 -22.94 15.66
C ILE A 175 13.79 -24.24 15.97
N GLU A 176 13.24 -25.12 16.81
CA GLU A 176 13.86 -26.40 17.18
C GLU A 176 13.69 -27.46 16.09
N LEU A 177 12.57 -27.43 15.36
CA LEU A 177 12.34 -28.27 14.18
C LEU A 177 13.30 -27.92 13.04
N GLU A 178 13.53 -26.62 12.78
CA GLU A 178 14.47 -26.15 11.74
C GLU A 178 15.93 -26.53 12.02
N LYS A 179 16.30 -26.77 13.29
CA LYS A 179 17.64 -27.25 13.68
C LYS A 179 17.86 -28.72 13.39
N GLN A 180 16.83 -29.56 13.52
CA GLN A 180 16.94 -31.01 13.31
C GLN A 180 16.98 -31.39 11.83
N LEU A 181 16.48 -30.52 10.95
CA LEU A 181 16.49 -30.69 9.49
C LEU A 181 17.81 -30.29 8.81
N LYS A 182 18.79 -29.73 9.54
CA LYS A 182 20.13 -29.39 9.01
C LYS A 182 21.19 -30.41 9.42
N VAL A 183 21.00 -31.66 8.99
CA VAL A 183 22.05 -32.69 8.92
C VAL A 183 22.12 -33.20 7.50
#